data_AF-A0A724X1S9-F1
#
_entry.id   AF-A0A724X1S9-F1
#
_cell.length_a   1.000
_cell.length_b   1.000
_cell.length_c   1.000
_cell.angle_alpha   90.00
_cell.angle_beta   90.00
_cell.angle_gamma   90.00
#
_symmetry.space_group_name_H-M   'P 1'
#
loop_
_entity.id
_entity.type
_entity.pdbx_description
1 polymer ?
#
loop_
_entity_poly.entity_id
_entity_poly.type
_entity_poly.pdbx_seq_one_letter_code
_entity_poly.pdbx_strand_id
1 'polypeptide(L)'
;ALETTHITSPEDAFCVAKRFIQDDDREVFLVILLNTKNRVIAVHRAHVGSINSSVVHPREIFKSAILNNATSLIVSHQHPSGDPLNIVS
;
A
#
# COMPACT_ATOMS: atom_id res chain seq x y z
N ALA A 1 15.54 15.83 6.74
CA ALA A 1 14.61 15.63 5.61
C ALA A 1 14.22 14.17 5.62
N LEU A 2 12.93 13.82 5.53
CA LEU A 2 12.55 12.42 5.34
C LEU A 2 13.20 11.96 4.04
N GLU A 3 14.15 11.03 4.13
CA GLU A 3 14.65 10.33 2.94
C GLU A 3 13.45 9.66 2.29
N THR A 4 13.06 10.19 1.13
CA THR A 4 11.93 9.66 0.37
C THR A 4 12.44 8.42 -0.36
N THR A 5 12.08 7.24 0.14
CA THR A 5 12.49 5.95 -0.43
C THR A 5 12.24 5.96 -1.94
N HIS A 6 13.29 5.66 -2.71
CA HIS A 6 13.23 5.57 -4.16
C HIS A 6 12.89 4.14 -4.56
N ILE A 7 11.86 3.97 -5.38
CA ILE A 7 11.40 2.65 -5.83
C ILE A 7 11.98 2.36 -7.22
N THR A 8 12.84 1.35 -7.29
CA THR A 8 13.47 0.87 -8.53
C THR A 8 13.13 -0.58 -8.83
N SER A 9 12.66 -1.33 -7.84
CA SER A 9 12.23 -2.72 -8.00
C SER A 9 11.02 -3.06 -7.12
N PRO A 10 10.36 -4.21 -7.37
CA PRO A 10 9.29 -4.71 -6.49
C PRO A 10 9.75 -4.92 -5.04
N GLU A 11 11.02 -5.27 -4.82
CA GLU A 11 11.60 -5.45 -3.49
C GLU A 11 11.64 -4.15 -2.68
N ASP A 12 11.90 -3.01 -3.33
CA ASP A 12 11.82 -1.71 -2.68
C ASP A 12 10.41 -1.43 -2.18
N ALA A 13 9.40 -1.69 -3.03
CA ALA A 13 7.99 -1.52 -2.69
C ALA A 13 7.55 -2.49 -1.58
N PHE A 14 8.02 -3.74 -1.61
CA PHE A 14 7.81 -4.72 -0.56
C PHE A 14 8.40 -4.26 0.77
N CYS A 15 9.64 -3.76 0.79
CA CYS A 15 10.28 -3.24 2.00
C CYS A 15 9.48 -2.07 2.61
N VAL A 16 8.96 -1.18 1.76
CA VAL A 16 8.06 -0.11 2.21
C VAL A 16 6.78 -0.70 2.79
N ALA A 17 6.07 -1.55 2.06
CA ALA A 17 4.81 -2.13 2.53
C ALA A 17 4.98 -2.90 3.85
N LYS A 18 5.98 -3.78 3.92
CA LYS A 18 6.32 -4.58 5.09
C LYS A 18 6.49 -3.72 6.34
N ARG A 19 7.20 -2.59 6.24
CA ARG A 19 7.38 -1.64 7.35
C ARG A 19 6.07 -1.08 7.90
N PHE A 20 5.04 -0.95 7.07
CA PHE A 20 3.77 -0.33 7.46
C PHE A 20 2.69 -1.33 7.89
N ILE A 21 2.70 -2.56 7.37
CA ILE A 21 1.57 -3.49 7.57
C ILE A 21 1.93 -4.91 8.02
N GLN A 22 3.22 -5.28 8.10
CA GLN A 22 3.61 -6.68 8.42
C GLN A 22 3.03 -7.18 9.74
N ASP A 23 3.00 -6.34 10.77
CA ASP A 23 2.61 -6.74 12.12
C ASP A 23 1.12 -6.45 12.41
N ASP A 24 0.33 -6.07 11.40
CA ASP A 24 -1.12 -5.89 11.57
C ASP A 24 -1.80 -7.26 11.74
N ASP A 25 -2.68 -7.35 12.74
CA ASP A 25 -3.47 -8.54 13.05
C ASP A 25 -4.68 -8.76 12.12
N ARG A 26 -4.87 -7.83 11.16
CA ARG A 26 -5.93 -7.83 10.16
C ARG A 26 -5.38 -7.50 8.79
N GLU A 27 -6.06 -7.96 7.75
CA GLU A 27 -5.70 -7.59 6.39
C GLU A 27 -5.77 -6.07 6.20
N VAL A 28 -4.69 -5.47 5.70
CA VAL A 28 -4.63 -4.05 5.38
C VAL A 28 -4.33 -3.90 3.90
N PHE A 29 -5.14 -3.10 3.21
CA PHE A 29 -4.85 -2.67 1.86
C PHE A 29 -4.12 -1.32 1.90
N LEU A 30 -2.85 -1.35 1.53
CA LEU A 30 -1.93 -0.23 1.54
C LEU A 30 -1.80 0.36 0.14
N VAL A 31 -1.75 1.69 0.06
CA VAL A 31 -1.49 2.46 -1.15
C VAL A 31 -0.25 3.29 -0.92
N ILE A 32 0.80 3.02 -1.69
CA ILE A 32 2.06 3.75 -1.69
C ILE A 32 2.00 4.73 -2.85
N LEU A 33 2.13 6.03 -2.56
CA LEU A 33 2.03 7.10 -3.53
C LEU A 33 3.41 7.59 -3.94
N LEU A 34 3.62 7.73 -5.24
CA LEU A 34 4.91 8.10 -5.83
C LEU A 34 4.84 9.41 -6.61
N ASN A 35 5.95 10.12 -6.65
CA ASN A 35 6.15 11.24 -7.58
C ASN A 35 6.79 10.79 -8.91
N THR A 36 7.04 11.74 -9.81
CA THR A 36 7.59 11.51 -11.16
C THR A 36 8.98 10.87 -11.17
N LYS A 37 9.67 10.85 -10.03
CA LYS A 37 10.98 10.22 -9.84
C LYS A 37 10.87 8.90 -9.07
N ASN A 38 9.70 8.28 -9.04
CA ASN A 38 9.41 7.05 -8.29
C ASN A 38 9.81 7.13 -6.80
N ARG A 39 9.76 8.32 -6.20
CA ARG A 39 10.01 8.46 -4.75
C ARG A 39 8.69 8.45 -4.00
N VAL A 40 8.67 7.74 -2.87
CA VAL A 40 7.52 7.69 -1.97
C VAL A 40 7.24 9.09 -1.42
N ILE A 41 6.04 9.60 -1.66
CA ILE A 41 5.58 10.90 -1.15
C ILE A 41 4.53 10.75 -0.04
N ALA A 42 3.81 9.63 -0.01
CA ALA A 42 2.85 9.31 1.02
C ALA A 42 2.53 7.80 1.01
N VAL A 43 2.02 7.31 2.15
CA VAL A 43 1.52 5.95 2.30
C VAL A 43 0.16 6.03 2.99
N HIS A 44 -0.84 5.40 2.40
CA HIS A 44 -2.22 5.41 2.89
C HIS A 44 -2.73 4.00 3.13
N ARG A 45 -3.32 3.76 4.30
CA ARG A 45 -4.10 2.55 4.57
C ARG A 45 -5.50 2.79 3.99
N ALA A 46 -5.76 2.31 2.77
CA ALA A 46 -7.03 2.55 2.09
C ALA A 46 -8.16 1.69 2.65
N HIS A 47 -7.83 0.55 3.27
CA HIS A 47 -8.79 -0.27 3.99
C HIS A 47 -8.11 -1.10 5.07
N VAL A 48 -8.82 -1.30 6.17
CA VAL A 48 -8.48 -2.28 7.20
C VAL A 48 -9.65 -3.26 7.23
N GLY A 49 -9.42 -4.46 6.71
CA GLY A 49 -10.45 -5.46 6.50
C GLY A 49 -10.77 -6.30 7.71
N SER A 50 -11.56 -7.34 7.45
CA SER A 50 -11.76 -8.46 8.37
C SER A 50 -10.53 -9.37 8.36
N ILE A 51 -10.60 -10.51 9.03
CA ILE A 51 -9.51 -11.50 9.07
C ILE A 51 -9.25 -12.12 7.68
N ASN A 52 -10.26 -12.16 6.80
CA ASN A 52 -10.22 -12.95 5.55
C ASN A 52 -10.61 -12.19 4.26
N SER A 53 -10.94 -10.90 4.35
CA SER A 53 -11.17 -10.10 3.13
C SER A 53 -11.12 -8.60 3.38
N SER A 54 -10.73 -7.89 2.32
CA SER A 54 -10.69 -6.44 2.26
C SER A 54 -11.41 -5.95 1.00
N VAL A 55 -12.65 -5.44 1.15
CA VAL A 55 -13.37 -4.80 0.05
C VAL A 55 -12.82 -3.38 -0.12
N VAL A 56 -12.13 -3.12 -1.23
CA VAL A 56 -11.52 -1.82 -1.49
C VAL A 56 -12.23 -1.12 -2.64
N HIS A 57 -12.72 0.08 -2.39
CA HIS A 57 -13.31 0.89 -3.44
C HIS A 57 -12.24 1.72 -4.15
N PRO A 58 -12.14 1.65 -5.49
CA PRO A 58 -11.18 2.45 -6.26
C PRO A 58 -11.24 3.95 -5.96
N ARG A 59 -12.42 4.49 -5.62
CA ARG A 59 -12.57 5.91 -5.24
C ARG A 59 -11.68 6.32 -4.06
N GLU A 60 -11.48 5.44 -3.07
CA GLU A 60 -10.67 5.77 -1.90
C GLU A 60 -9.18 5.76 -2.25
N ILE A 61 -8.75 4.81 -3.12
CA ILE A 61 -7.40 4.75 -3.66
C ILE A 61 -7.09 6.03 -4.44
N PHE A 62 -7.91 6.36 -5.43
CA PHE A 62 -7.68 7.53 -6.28
C PHE A 62 -7.83 8.85 -5.54
N LYS A 63 -8.74 8.96 -4.56
CA LYS A 63 -8.84 10.13 -3.70
C LYS A 63 -7.52 10.41 -2.98
N SER A 64 -6.88 9.38 -2.41
CA SER A 64 -5.58 9.53 -1.75
C SER A 64 -4.49 9.99 -2.74
N ALA A 65 -4.46 9.41 -3.94
CA ALA A 65 -3.49 9.77 -4.98
C ALA A 65 -3.65 11.24 -5.42
N ILE A 66 -4.89 11.66 -5.71
CA ILE A 66 -5.22 13.02 -6.17
C ILE A 66 -4.86 14.04 -5.10
N LEU A 67 -5.27 13.83 -3.84
CA LEU A 67 -5.02 14.78 -2.74
C LEU A 67 -3.53 14.94 -2.41
N ASN A 68 -2.69 13.95 -2.73
CA ASN A 68 -1.25 14.00 -2.50
C ASN A 68 -0.45 14.39 -3.76
N ASN A 69 -1.11 14.73 -4.87
CA ASN A 69 -0.47 15.01 -6.15
C ASN A 69 0.46 13.87 -6.62
N ALA A 70 0.04 12.62 -6.40
CA ALA A 70 0.79 11.45 -6.82
C ALA A 70 0.71 11.28 -8.34
N THR A 71 1.84 10.93 -8.96
CA THR A 71 1.89 10.64 -10.40
C THR A 71 1.71 9.16 -10.71
N SER A 72 2.00 8.30 -9.72
CA SER A 72 1.78 6.87 -9.78
C SER A 72 1.55 6.33 -8.38
N LEU A 73 1.01 5.11 -8.29
CA LEU A 73 0.76 4.42 -7.04
C LEU A 73 1.11 2.94 -7.15
N ILE A 74 1.46 2.35 -6.02
CA ILE A 74 1.63 0.91 -5.83
C ILE A 74 0.63 0.48 -4.76
N VAL A 75 0.00 -0.67 -4.94
CA VAL A 75 -0.88 -1.27 -3.95
C VAL A 75 -0.24 -2.53 -3.36
N SER A 76 -0.50 -2.78 -2.08
CA SER A 76 -0.04 -3.98 -1.38
C SER A 76 -1.08 -4.40 -0.35
N HIS A 77 -1.19 -5.69 -0.10
CA HIS A 77 -1.89 -6.23 1.05
C HIS A 77 -1.03 -7.27 1.74
N GLN A 78 -1.39 -7.60 2.97
CA GLN A 78 -0.78 -8.65 3.76
C GLN A 78 -1.89 -9.57 4.29
N HIS A 79 -1.56 -10.85 4.45
CA HIS A 79 -2.42 -11.81 5.13
C HIS A 79 -1.77 -12.17 6.48
N PRO A 80 -2.42 -11.90 7.63
CA PRO A 80 -1.86 -12.26 8.95
C PRO A 80 -1.55 -13.76 9.09
N SER A 81 -2.21 -14.61 8.30
CA SER A 81 -1.97 -16.05 8.23
C SER A 81 -0.64 -16.44 7.55
N GLY A 82 -0.02 -15.53 6.80
CA GLY A 82 1.17 -15.78 6.00
C GLY A 82 0.91 -16.49 4.66
N ASP A 83 -0.35 -16.76 4.31
CA ASP A 83 -0.74 -17.39 3.04
C ASP A 83 -1.10 -16.32 1.98
N PRO A 84 -0.35 -16.18 0.87
CA PRO A 84 -0.61 -15.18 -0.16
C PRO A 84 -1.73 -15.55 -1.15
N LEU A 85 -2.34 -16.75 -1.07
CA LEU A 85 -3.23 -17.27 -2.11
C LEU A 85 -4.70 -16.81 -2.02
N ASN A 86 -5.08 -16.01 -1.02
CA ASN A 86 -6.46 -15.51 -0.90
C ASN A 86 -6.60 -14.12 -1.56
N ILE A 87 -6.79 -14.11 -2.88
CA ILE A 87 -7.09 -12.88 -3.61
C ILE A 87 -8.53 -12.43 -3.31
N VAL A 88 -8.63 -11.24 -2.70
CA VAL A 88 -9.61 -10.15 -2.90
C VAL A 88 -10.99 -10.55 -3.46
N SER A 89 -12.04 -10.36 -2.66
CA SER A 89 -13.41 -10.09 -3.13
C SER A 89 -13.62 -8.60 -3.40
#